data_AF-A0A842K7M0-F1
#
_entry.id   AF-A0A842K7M0-F1
#
_cell.length_a   1.000
_cell.length_b   1.000
_cell.length_c   1.000
_cell.angle_alpha   90.00
_cell.angle_beta   90.00
_cell.angle_gamma   90.00
#
_symmetry.space_group_name_H-M   'P 1'
#
loop_
_entity.id
_entity.type
_entity.pdbx_description
1 polymer ?
#
loop_
_entity_poly.entity_id
_entity_poly.type
_entity_poly.pdbx_seq_one_letter_code
_entity_poly.pdbx_strand_id
1 'polypeptide(L)'
;MLHAGGRSGTGTVQIVRTSSLQRFPQTDGDRKSTAVTAVLVVRPVAVVGEDDPGRPNKEFPYAIRRRRADQPAAERVRLPEEMRALQAKLSYFEVWTDGESKAVGAAYADLVADLRQVAGKACNEAWNAPAVADDAGMNLSSSVIDLSPIKPFEKAYVDAVRDHFKPFYRR
;
A
#
# COMPACT_ATOMS: atom_id res chain seq x y z
N MET A 1 51.63 -42.83 4.64
CA MET A 1 51.30 -42.12 5.89
C MET A 1 50.09 -41.26 5.60
N LEU A 2 49.03 -41.46 6.37
CA LEU A 2 47.70 -40.84 6.24
C LEU A 2 47.79 -39.31 6.26
N HIS A 3 47.00 -38.63 5.43
CA HIS A 3 46.00 -37.66 5.92
C HIS A 3 45.12 -37.12 4.77
N ALA A 4 43.86 -37.51 4.83
CA ALA A 4 42.74 -36.76 4.26
C ALA A 4 42.46 -35.55 5.16
N GLY A 5 42.35 -34.36 4.57
CA GLY A 5 41.93 -33.13 5.23
C GLY A 5 40.78 -32.50 4.42
N GLY A 6 39.56 -32.67 4.94
CA GLY A 6 38.33 -32.18 4.32
C GLY A 6 38.24 -30.66 4.30
N ARG A 7 37.64 -30.14 3.21
CA ARG A 7 37.18 -28.76 3.13
C ARG A 7 35.84 -28.65 3.84
N SER A 8 35.75 -27.82 4.87
CA SER A 8 34.49 -27.28 5.37
C SER A 8 34.70 -25.79 5.61
N GLY A 9 34.34 -24.98 4.60
CA GLY A 9 34.27 -23.53 4.72
C GLY A 9 32.95 -23.14 5.35
N THR A 10 32.95 -22.86 6.65
CA THR A 10 31.87 -22.20 7.35
C THR A 10 31.89 -20.72 6.98
N GLY A 11 31.04 -20.32 6.04
CA GLY A 11 30.81 -18.92 5.70
C GLY A 11 30.05 -18.22 6.83
N THR A 12 30.75 -17.44 7.64
CA THR A 12 30.15 -16.50 8.60
C THR A 12 29.51 -15.35 7.82
N VAL A 13 28.17 -15.27 7.84
CA VAL A 13 27.45 -14.10 7.33
C VAL A 13 27.58 -12.98 8.37
N GLN A 14 28.43 -11.99 8.08
CA GLN A 14 28.46 -10.75 8.84
C GLN A 14 27.25 -9.89 8.45
N ILE A 15 26.29 -9.79 9.36
CA ILE A 15 25.20 -8.82 9.26
C ILE A 15 25.77 -7.44 9.63
N VAL A 16 26.02 -6.63 8.60
CA VAL A 16 26.36 -5.21 8.75
C VAL A 16 25.14 -4.50 9.34
N ARG A 17 25.20 -4.14 10.62
CA ARG A 17 24.22 -3.26 11.26
C ARG A 17 24.40 -1.85 10.72
N THR A 18 23.53 -1.42 9.81
CA THR A 18 23.35 0.00 9.48
C THR A 18 22.57 0.66 10.60
N SER A 19 23.30 1.34 11.49
CA SER A 19 22.76 2.17 12.56
C SER A 19 22.25 3.50 12.02
N SER A 20 20.93 3.63 11.85
CA SER A 20 20.24 4.93 12.02
C SER A 20 18.74 4.70 12.27
N LEU A 21 18.42 4.15 13.44
CA LEU A 21 17.08 4.20 14.01
C LEU A 21 17.08 5.32 15.04
N GLN A 22 16.22 6.31 14.82
CA GLN A 22 15.91 7.35 15.79
C GLN A 22 15.56 6.69 17.13
N ARG A 23 16.29 7.11 18.16
CA ARG A 23 16.23 6.59 19.53
C ARG A 23 14.92 7.03 20.18
N PHE A 24 13.95 6.13 20.29
CA PHE A 24 12.75 6.34 21.12
C PHE A 24 13.10 6.24 22.61
N PRO A 25 12.54 7.09 23.49
CA PRO A 25 12.78 7.00 24.92
C PRO A 25 12.06 5.77 25.50
N GLN A 26 12.83 4.95 26.21
CA GLN A 26 12.36 3.76 26.89
C GLN A 26 11.59 4.18 28.16
N THR A 27 10.27 4.21 28.09
CA THR A 27 9.43 4.41 29.28
C THR A 27 8.95 3.06 29.81
N ASP A 28 9.37 2.82 31.04
CA ASP A 28 8.94 1.78 31.97
C ASP A 28 7.40 1.68 32.05
N GLY A 29 6.87 0.46 32.11
CA GLY A 29 5.44 0.20 32.29
C GLY A 29 4.76 -0.48 31.09
N ASP A 30 4.84 -1.81 31.12
CA ASP A 30 4.38 -2.88 30.22
C ASP A 30 2.90 -2.87 29.75
N ARG A 31 2.19 -1.74 29.86
CA ARG A 31 0.78 -1.59 29.42
C ARG A 31 0.49 -0.31 28.65
N LYS A 32 1.38 0.68 28.67
CA LYS A 32 1.24 1.90 27.85
C LYS A 32 1.80 1.72 26.44
N SER A 33 2.77 0.81 26.26
CA SER A 33 3.37 0.49 24.95
C SER A 33 2.35 -0.07 23.96
N THR A 34 1.41 -0.91 24.40
CA THR A 34 0.39 -1.52 23.52
C THR A 34 -0.60 -0.49 22.96
N ALA A 35 -0.92 0.56 23.73
CA ALA A 35 -1.84 1.60 23.28
C ALA A 35 -1.21 2.57 22.28
N VAL A 36 0.09 2.86 22.41
CA VAL A 36 0.83 3.69 21.43
C VAL A 36 1.06 2.92 20.12
N THR A 37 1.32 1.61 20.20
CA THR A 37 1.30 0.72 19.01
C THR A 37 -0.08 0.69 18.38
N ALA A 38 -1.17 0.55 19.16
CA ALA A 38 -2.53 0.54 18.65
C ALA A 38 -2.94 1.84 17.91
N VAL A 39 -2.42 3.01 18.32
CA VAL A 39 -2.67 4.30 17.63
C VAL A 39 -1.88 4.40 16.32
N LEU A 40 -0.71 3.76 16.20
CA LEU A 40 0.06 3.70 14.95
C LEU A 40 -0.53 2.71 13.93
N VAL A 41 -1.28 1.70 14.38
CA VAL A 41 -1.87 0.64 13.55
C VAL A 41 -3.10 1.13 12.75
N VAL A 42 -3.65 2.30 13.05
CA VAL A 42 -4.79 2.91 12.32
C VAL A 42 -4.33 3.88 11.21
N ARG A 43 -3.26 3.55 10.50
CA ARG A 43 -2.96 4.17 9.18
C ARG A 43 -2.73 3.08 8.13
N PRO A 44 -3.80 2.41 7.68
CA PRO A 44 -3.91 2.23 6.23
C PRO A 44 -5.35 2.29 5.72
N VAL A 45 -6.14 3.30 6.12
CA VAL A 45 -7.41 3.67 5.42
C VAL A 45 -7.38 5.11 4.93
N ALA A 46 -6.20 5.58 4.59
CA ALA A 46 -6.02 6.51 3.49
C ALA A 46 -4.95 5.80 2.64
N VAL A 47 -5.14 5.38 1.40
CA VAL A 47 -5.60 6.23 0.30
C VAL A 47 -5.11 7.67 0.54
N VAL A 48 -3.80 7.79 0.83
CA VAL A 48 -2.95 9.00 0.80
C VAL A 48 -3.31 10.10 1.80
N GLY A 49 -2.45 10.28 2.81
CA GLY A 49 -2.48 11.42 3.73
C GLY A 49 -1.17 12.22 3.67
N GLU A 50 -1.31 13.46 3.20
CA GLU A 50 -0.47 14.68 3.33
C GLU A 50 1.05 14.69 3.04
N ASP A 51 1.83 13.63 3.27
CA ASP A 51 3.31 13.72 3.19
C ASP A 51 3.99 12.69 2.25
N ASP A 52 3.23 11.96 1.44
CA ASP A 52 3.74 10.90 0.56
C ASP A 52 3.38 11.17 -0.92
N PRO A 53 4.34 11.31 -1.84
CA PRO A 53 4.07 11.66 -3.24
C PRO A 53 3.35 10.56 -4.06
N GLY A 54 3.02 9.42 -3.45
CA GLY A 54 2.29 8.34 -4.11
C GLY A 54 0.80 8.69 -4.29
N ARG A 55 0.32 8.69 -5.53
CA ARG A 55 -1.12 8.85 -5.84
C ARG A 55 -1.94 7.70 -5.24
N PRO A 56 -3.16 7.96 -4.74
CA PRO A 56 -4.04 6.89 -4.31
C PRO A 56 -4.37 5.95 -5.47
N ASN A 57 -4.55 4.65 -5.20
CA ASN A 57 -4.80 3.66 -6.28
C ASN A 57 -6.01 4.05 -7.14
N LYS A 58 -7.06 4.56 -6.50
CA LYS A 58 -8.26 5.08 -7.15
C LYS A 58 -8.01 6.28 -8.09
N GLU A 59 -6.88 6.97 -7.97
CA GLU A 59 -6.53 8.12 -8.80
C GLU A 59 -5.83 7.74 -10.12
N PHE A 60 -5.29 6.53 -10.26
CA PHE A 60 -4.52 6.15 -11.45
C PHE A 60 -5.34 6.16 -12.76
N PRO A 61 -6.58 5.64 -12.81
CA PRO A 61 -7.40 5.76 -14.01
C PRO A 61 -7.57 7.22 -14.44
N TYR A 62 -7.78 8.13 -13.49
CA TYR A 62 -7.89 9.56 -13.76
C TYR A 62 -6.57 10.18 -14.21
N ALA A 63 -5.45 9.80 -13.59
CA ALA A 63 -4.12 10.27 -13.99
C ALA A 63 -3.77 9.82 -15.41
N ILE A 64 -4.16 8.60 -15.81
CA ILE A 64 -3.98 8.09 -17.18
C ILE A 64 -4.85 8.88 -18.16
N ARG A 65 -6.11 9.20 -17.80
CA ARG A 65 -6.98 10.06 -18.64
C ARG A 65 -6.39 11.47 -18.83
N ARG A 66 -5.80 12.04 -17.77
CA ARG A 66 -5.19 13.38 -17.73
C ARG A 66 -3.70 13.40 -18.14
N ARG A 67 -3.20 12.31 -18.74
CA ARG A 67 -1.80 12.21 -19.17
C ARG A 67 -1.47 13.28 -20.20
N ARG A 68 -0.21 13.72 -20.21
CA ARG A 68 0.32 14.71 -21.16
C ARG A 68 0.30 14.15 -22.59
N ALA A 69 -0.56 14.71 -23.44
CA ALA A 69 -0.72 14.27 -24.83
C ALA A 69 0.50 14.64 -25.70
N ASP A 70 1.21 15.72 -25.35
CA ASP A 70 2.43 16.20 -26.00
C ASP A 70 3.68 15.36 -25.65
N GLN A 71 3.63 14.58 -24.56
CA GLN A 71 4.76 13.78 -24.05
C GLN A 71 4.39 12.30 -23.81
N PRO A 72 3.86 11.58 -24.82
CA PRO A 72 3.31 10.24 -24.63
C PRO A 72 4.37 9.20 -24.23
N ALA A 73 5.62 9.35 -24.66
CA ALA A 73 6.70 8.44 -24.29
C ALA A 73 7.09 8.59 -22.80
N ALA A 74 7.20 9.83 -22.32
CA ALA A 74 7.53 10.11 -20.92
C ALA A 74 6.41 9.61 -19.98
N GLU A 75 5.14 9.81 -20.36
CA GLU A 75 3.99 9.35 -19.56
C GLU A 75 3.89 7.82 -19.47
N ARG A 76 4.29 7.10 -20.52
CA ARG A 76 4.39 5.62 -20.52
C ARG A 76 5.47 5.07 -19.60
N VAL A 77 6.42 5.91 -19.15
CA VAL A 77 7.41 5.53 -18.13
C VAL A 77 6.93 5.99 -16.76
N ARG A 78 6.56 7.27 -16.63
CA ARG A 78 6.17 7.88 -15.36
C ARG A 78 5.00 7.16 -14.67
N LEU A 79 3.90 6.94 -15.38
CA LEU A 79 2.69 6.37 -14.78
C LEU A 79 2.88 4.90 -14.34
N PRO A 80 3.51 4.02 -15.14
CA PRO A 80 3.83 2.67 -14.67
C PRO A 80 4.82 2.63 -13.49
N GLU A 81 5.83 3.51 -13.43
CA GLU A 81 6.75 3.57 -12.28
C GLU A 81 6.03 4.00 -10.99
N GLU A 82 5.19 5.03 -11.06
CA GLU A 82 4.35 5.44 -9.93
C GLU A 82 3.43 4.28 -9.48
N MET A 83 2.86 3.53 -10.42
CA MET A 83 2.02 2.37 -10.13
C MET A 83 2.82 1.24 -9.46
N ARG A 84 4.04 0.96 -9.92
CA ARG A 84 4.93 -0.04 -9.31
C ARG A 84 5.25 0.31 -7.86
N ALA A 85 5.56 1.57 -7.58
CA ALA A 85 5.81 2.04 -6.23
C ALA A 85 4.58 1.85 -5.32
N LEU A 86 3.38 2.12 -5.84
CA LEU A 86 2.14 1.87 -5.12
C LEU A 86 1.90 0.37 -4.88
N GLN A 87 2.10 -0.49 -5.88
CA GLN A 87 1.94 -1.94 -5.70
C GLN A 87 2.88 -2.49 -4.62
N ALA A 88 4.13 -2.02 -4.58
CA ALA A 88 5.07 -2.39 -3.53
C ALA A 88 4.58 -2.00 -2.13
N LYS A 89 3.99 -0.81 -1.98
CA LYS A 89 3.38 -0.36 -0.72
C LYS A 89 2.19 -1.23 -0.31
N LEU A 90 1.30 -1.55 -1.24
CA LEU A 90 0.17 -2.44 -0.96
C LEU A 90 0.64 -3.81 -0.48
N SER A 91 1.64 -4.40 -1.16
CA SER A 91 2.23 -5.68 -0.74
C SER A 91 2.92 -5.63 0.61
N TYR A 92 3.58 -4.52 0.95
CA TYR A 92 4.12 -4.31 2.29
C TYR A 92 3.02 -4.36 3.36
N PHE A 93 1.92 -3.64 3.14
CA PHE A 93 0.79 -3.61 4.09
C PHE A 93 0.00 -4.91 4.14
N GLU A 94 -0.07 -5.69 3.05
CA GLU A 94 -0.65 -7.04 3.05
C GLU A 94 0.09 -7.94 4.07
N VAL A 95 1.42 -7.94 4.03
CA VAL A 95 2.24 -8.73 4.99
C VAL A 95 2.13 -8.19 6.41
N TRP A 96 2.20 -6.86 6.58
CA TRP A 96 2.13 -6.24 7.90
C TRP A 96 0.79 -6.51 8.60
N THR A 97 -0.33 -6.29 7.91
CA THR A 97 -1.66 -6.46 8.49
C THR A 97 -1.98 -7.92 8.81
N ASP A 98 -1.50 -8.86 8.01
CA ASP A 98 -1.60 -10.30 8.31
C ASP A 98 -0.81 -10.70 9.57
N GLY A 99 0.33 -10.05 9.82
CA GLY A 99 1.13 -10.24 11.03
C GLY A 99 0.46 -9.71 12.30
N GLU A 100 -0.27 -8.59 12.21
CA GLU A 100 -0.94 -7.95 13.36
C GLU A 100 -2.25 -8.64 13.76
N SER A 101 -3.07 -9.02 12.77
CA SER A 101 -4.36 -9.63 13.03
C SER A 101 -4.86 -10.39 11.81
N LYS A 102 -5.12 -11.69 11.97
CA LYS A 102 -5.61 -12.54 10.87
C LYS A 102 -6.93 -12.02 10.27
N ALA A 103 -7.83 -11.49 11.09
CA ALA A 103 -9.10 -10.95 10.60
C ALA A 103 -8.90 -9.64 9.81
N VAL A 104 -8.00 -8.76 10.29
CA VAL A 104 -7.69 -7.49 9.63
C VAL A 104 -6.90 -7.73 8.34
N GLY A 105 -5.91 -8.61 8.38
CA GLY A 105 -5.11 -9.01 7.22
C GLY A 105 -5.94 -9.66 6.13
N ALA A 106 -6.88 -10.55 6.47
CA ALA A 106 -7.82 -11.12 5.50
C ALA A 106 -8.67 -10.04 4.82
N ALA A 107 -9.28 -9.13 5.61
CA ALA A 107 -10.09 -8.05 5.06
C ALA A 107 -9.28 -7.06 4.21
N TYR A 108 -8.00 -6.82 4.56
CA TYR A 108 -7.10 -6.00 3.76
C TYR A 108 -6.72 -6.67 2.45
N ALA A 109 -6.39 -7.97 2.48
CA ALA A 109 -6.07 -8.75 1.28
C ALA A 109 -7.25 -8.76 0.30
N ASP A 110 -8.48 -8.94 0.79
CA ASP A 110 -9.70 -8.88 -0.02
C ASP A 110 -9.89 -7.49 -0.66
N LEU A 111 -9.68 -6.42 0.12
CA LEU A 111 -9.70 -5.05 -0.39
C LEU A 111 -8.65 -4.81 -1.47
N VAL A 112 -7.41 -5.24 -1.27
CA VAL A 112 -6.35 -5.05 -2.27
C VAL A 112 -6.63 -5.86 -3.53
N ALA A 113 -7.14 -7.09 -3.41
CA ALA A 113 -7.52 -7.92 -4.54
C ALA A 113 -8.62 -7.25 -5.39
N ASP A 114 -9.71 -6.80 -4.77
CA ASP A 114 -10.79 -6.11 -5.48
C ASP A 114 -10.33 -4.78 -6.08
N LEU A 115 -9.52 -4.02 -5.33
CA LEU A 115 -8.92 -2.78 -5.82
C LEU A 115 -8.06 -3.00 -7.07
N ARG A 116 -7.20 -4.04 -7.08
CA ARG A 116 -6.40 -4.41 -8.26
C ARG A 116 -7.28 -4.77 -9.45
N GLN A 117 -8.38 -5.49 -9.22
CA GLN A 117 -9.32 -5.88 -10.27
C GLN A 117 -10.05 -4.67 -10.85
N VAL A 118 -10.70 -3.87 -10.01
CA VAL A 118 -11.56 -2.75 -10.41
C VAL A 118 -10.72 -1.59 -10.98
N ALA A 119 -9.72 -1.12 -10.23
CA ALA A 119 -8.87 -0.03 -10.67
C ALA A 119 -7.96 -0.44 -11.83
N GLY A 120 -7.50 -1.70 -11.87
CA GLY A 120 -6.72 -2.24 -12.99
C GLY A 120 -7.52 -2.25 -14.30
N LYS A 121 -8.79 -2.68 -14.25
CA LYS A 121 -9.70 -2.60 -15.40
C LYS A 121 -9.89 -1.16 -15.85
N ALA A 122 -10.21 -0.24 -14.93
CA ALA A 122 -10.38 1.18 -15.26
C ALA A 122 -9.10 1.83 -15.82
N CYS A 123 -7.92 1.43 -15.34
CA CYS A 123 -6.63 1.86 -15.91
C CYS A 123 -6.46 1.39 -17.35
N ASN A 124 -6.82 0.14 -17.66
CA ASN A 124 -6.74 -0.40 -19.01
C ASN A 124 -7.67 0.38 -19.97
N GLU A 125 -8.92 0.61 -19.55
CA GLU A 125 -9.89 1.41 -20.31
C GLU A 125 -9.38 2.85 -20.53
N ALA A 126 -8.80 3.47 -19.50
CA ALA A 126 -8.24 4.81 -19.58
C ALA A 126 -7.07 4.94 -20.57
N TRP A 127 -6.22 3.91 -20.68
CA TRP A 127 -5.13 3.86 -21.66
C TRP A 127 -5.63 3.74 -23.10
N ASN A 128 -6.72 2.98 -23.31
CA ASN A 128 -7.34 2.79 -24.62
C ASN A 128 -8.14 4.02 -25.08
N ALA A 129 -8.54 4.90 -24.15
CA ALA A 129 -9.24 6.14 -24.47
C ALA A 129 -8.26 7.30 -24.79
N PRO A 130 -8.64 8.26 -25.66
CA PRO A 130 -7.81 9.44 -25.96
C PRO A 130 -7.52 10.28 -24.71
N ALA A 131 -6.31 10.82 -24.56
CA ALA A 131 -6.03 11.73 -23.43
C ALA A 131 -7.00 12.94 -23.45
N VAL A 132 -7.34 13.46 -22.27
CA VAL A 132 -8.11 14.70 -22.14
C VAL A 132 -7.32 15.84 -22.76
N ALA A 133 -7.98 16.64 -23.62
CA ALA A 133 -7.34 17.68 -24.42
C ALA A 133 -7.69 19.12 -23.99
N ASP A 134 -8.75 19.28 -23.19
CA ASP A 134 -9.27 20.59 -22.78
C ASP A 134 -9.70 20.60 -21.30
N ASP A 135 -9.89 21.81 -20.77
CA ASP A 135 -10.29 22.03 -19.38
C ASP A 135 -11.66 21.42 -19.08
N ALA A 136 -12.56 21.40 -20.07
CA ALA A 136 -13.90 20.82 -19.92
C ALA A 136 -13.83 19.30 -19.64
N GLY A 137 -12.91 18.59 -20.29
CA GLY A 137 -12.68 17.16 -20.07
C GLY A 137 -11.92 16.82 -18.80
N MET A 138 -11.38 17.81 -18.05
CA MET A 138 -10.65 17.57 -16.80
C MET A 138 -11.57 17.11 -15.66
N ASN A 139 -12.86 17.49 -15.73
CA ASN A 139 -13.88 17.05 -14.77
C ASN A 139 -14.43 15.66 -15.15
N LEU A 140 -13.68 14.63 -14.77
CA LEU A 140 -14.05 13.23 -14.98
C LEU A 140 -14.97 12.77 -13.84
N SER A 141 -16.24 12.53 -14.16
CA SER A 141 -17.22 12.02 -13.22
C SER A 141 -17.09 10.50 -12.99
N SER A 142 -17.77 10.00 -11.97
CA SER A 142 -17.90 8.56 -11.70
C SER A 142 -18.64 7.78 -12.79
N SER A 143 -19.34 8.46 -13.71
CA SER A 143 -19.94 7.83 -14.88
C SER A 143 -18.90 7.48 -15.97
N VAL A 144 -17.68 8.02 -15.87
CA VAL A 144 -16.56 7.71 -16.78
C VAL A 144 -15.61 6.69 -16.15
N ILE A 145 -15.37 6.81 -14.84
CA ILE A 145 -14.54 5.88 -14.06
C ILE A 145 -15.36 5.48 -12.85
N ASP A 146 -15.93 4.27 -12.88
CA ASP A 146 -16.70 3.73 -11.76
C ASP A 146 -15.81 2.89 -10.83
N LEU A 147 -15.58 3.42 -9.63
CA LEU A 147 -14.84 2.76 -8.55
C LEU A 147 -15.75 2.45 -7.36
N SER A 148 -17.07 2.61 -7.51
CA SER A 148 -18.04 2.26 -6.49
C SER A 148 -18.02 0.79 -6.06
N PRO A 149 -17.63 -0.19 -6.91
CA PRO A 149 -17.55 -1.60 -6.49
C PRO A 149 -16.55 -1.87 -5.36
N ILE A 150 -15.58 -0.98 -5.12
CA ILE A 150 -14.57 -1.12 -4.06
C ILE A 150 -15.14 -0.79 -2.67
N LYS A 151 -16.21 0.01 -2.59
CA LYS A 151 -16.76 0.55 -1.33
C LYS A 151 -17.12 -0.52 -0.29
N PRO A 152 -17.74 -1.67 -0.65
CA PRO A 152 -18.03 -2.72 0.32
C PRO A 152 -16.78 -3.29 0.98
N PHE A 153 -15.68 -3.43 0.23
CA PHE A 153 -14.42 -3.95 0.75
C PHE A 153 -13.70 -2.95 1.65
N GLU A 154 -13.77 -1.65 1.33
CA GLU A 154 -13.27 -0.59 2.23
C GLU A 154 -14.02 -0.62 3.55
N LYS A 155 -15.35 -0.76 3.50
CA LYS A 155 -16.18 -0.88 4.68
C LYS A 155 -15.81 -2.13 5.49
N ALA A 156 -15.67 -3.29 4.84
CA ALA A 156 -15.31 -4.54 5.50
C ALA A 156 -13.96 -4.44 6.22
N TYR A 157 -12.96 -3.83 5.57
CA TYR A 157 -11.66 -3.59 6.18
C TYR A 157 -11.74 -2.65 7.39
N VAL A 158 -12.46 -1.53 7.27
CA VAL A 158 -12.67 -0.59 8.38
C VAL A 158 -13.40 -1.24 9.56
N ASP A 159 -14.41 -2.06 9.28
CA ASP A 159 -15.15 -2.78 10.32
C ASP A 159 -14.24 -3.80 11.02
N ALA A 160 -13.42 -4.55 10.27
CA ALA A 160 -12.45 -5.49 10.84
C ALA A 160 -11.41 -4.80 11.74
N VAL A 161 -10.90 -3.64 11.31
CA VAL A 161 -10.00 -2.80 12.13
C VAL A 161 -10.71 -2.33 13.40
N ARG A 162 -11.94 -1.82 13.27
CA ARG A 162 -12.73 -1.35 14.43
C ARG A 162 -12.98 -2.47 15.43
N ASP A 163 -13.36 -3.65 14.96
CA ASP A 163 -13.64 -4.79 15.83
C ASP A 163 -12.36 -5.32 16.50
N HIS A 164 -11.22 -5.31 15.80
CA HIS A 164 -9.93 -5.63 16.38
C HIS A 164 -9.57 -4.70 17.54
N PHE A 165 -9.87 -3.40 17.42
CA PHE A 165 -9.57 -2.42 18.48
C PHE A 165 -10.64 -2.28 19.56
N LYS A 166 -11.85 -2.78 19.35
CA LYS A 166 -12.97 -2.69 20.29
C LYS A 166 -12.66 -3.10 21.73
N PRO A 167 -11.86 -4.16 22.01
CA PRO A 167 -11.49 -4.53 23.38
C PRO A 167 -10.65 -3.48 24.10
N PHE A 168 -9.89 -2.65 23.36
CA PHE A 168 -8.98 -1.66 23.93
C PHE A 168 -9.69 -0.37 24.37
N TYR A 169 -10.90 -0.11 23.84
CA TYR A 169 -11.69 1.09 24.16
C TYR A 169 -12.69 0.91 25.31
N ARG A 170 -12.85 -0.31 25.86
CA ARG A 170 -13.80 -0.61 26.94
C ARG A 170 -13.25 -0.39 28.36
N ARG A 171 -12.39 0.62 28.56
CA ARG A 171 -11.86 0.98 29.89
C ARG A 171 -12.45 2.25 30.43
#